data_AF-A0AAE3L1A8-F1
#
_entry.id   AF-A0AAE3L1A8-F1
#
_cell.length_a   1.000
_cell.length_b   1.000
_cell.length_c   1.000
_cell.angle_alpha   90.00
_cell.angle_beta   90.00
_cell.angle_gamma   90.00
#
_symmetry.space_group_name_H-M   'P 1'
#
loop_
_entity.id
_entity.type
_entity.pdbx_description
1 polymer ?
#
loop_
_entity_poly.entity_id
_entity_poly.type
_entity_poly.pdbx_seq_one_letter_code
_entity_poly.pdbx_strand_id
1 'polypeptide(L)'
;MNQELYFCRRIVTVLLVCLITATSSVPAQEADVPDWLGGRADTVERTERCALYAWFLDEADRKTDNEASRDELARMRVINIANKLADHHATAEAADEQTYAARLKFLVFGEPGPYHFSFRIERQRLEQLLCADCADDAPG
;
A
#
# COMPACT_ATOMS: atom_id res chain seq x y z
N MET A 1 61.09 4.73 19.08
CA MET A 1 60.44 4.10 17.91
C MET A 1 59.08 3.59 18.36
N ASN A 2 58.00 3.82 17.59
CA ASN A 2 56.62 3.35 17.76
C ASN A 2 55.55 4.37 18.24
N GLN A 3 55.63 5.65 17.87
CA GLN A 3 54.50 6.59 17.98
C GLN A 3 53.74 6.82 16.65
N GLU A 4 54.35 6.49 15.50
CA GLU A 4 53.78 6.72 14.16
C GLU A 4 52.68 5.71 13.76
N LEU A 5 52.66 4.51 14.37
CA LEU A 5 51.76 3.42 13.97
C LEU A 5 50.36 3.48 14.60
N TYR A 6 50.15 4.30 15.64
CA TYR A 6 48.84 4.43 16.30
C TYR A 6 47.90 5.42 15.60
N PHE A 7 48.45 6.39 14.86
CA PHE A 7 47.65 7.42 14.20
C PHE A 7 46.94 6.89 12.95
N CYS A 8 47.58 5.96 12.23
CA CYS A 8 47.04 5.38 11.01
C CYS A 8 45.83 4.45 11.26
N ARG A 9 45.69 3.90 12.47
CA ARG A 9 44.61 2.96 12.81
C ARG A 9 43.31 3.65 13.25
N ARG A 10 43.36 4.90 13.75
CA ARG A 10 42.16 5.65 14.15
C ARG A 10 41.47 6.40 13.00
N ILE A 11 42.23 6.83 11.99
CA ILE A 11 41.66 7.53 10.82
C ILE A 11 40.86 6.57 9.94
N VAL A 12 41.30 5.33 9.80
CA VAL A 12 40.60 4.30 9.00
C VAL A 12 39.25 3.91 9.63
N THR A 13 39.10 3.96 10.96
CA THR A 13 37.84 3.60 11.61
C THR A 13 36.76 4.68 11.48
N VAL A 14 37.13 5.97 11.49
CA VAL A 14 36.14 7.06 11.37
C VAL A 14 35.55 7.14 9.96
N LEU A 15 36.36 6.86 8.93
CA LEU A 15 35.87 6.83 7.55
C LEU A 15 34.92 5.67 7.26
N LEU A 16 35.00 4.56 7.99
CA LEU A 16 34.10 3.42 7.80
C LEU A 16 32.70 3.65 8.42
N VAL A 17 32.59 4.49 9.46
CA VAL A 17 31.30 4.77 10.12
C VAL A 17 30.46 5.78 9.32
N CYS A 18 31.08 6.72 8.61
CA CYS A 18 30.34 7.66 7.76
C CYS A 18 29.78 7.04 6.46
N LEU A 19 30.27 5.87 6.06
CA LEU A 19 29.79 5.15 4.86
C LEU A 19 28.52 4.31 5.12
N ILE A 20 28.14 4.10 6.39
CA ILE A 20 26.96 3.28 6.75
C ILE A 20 25.70 4.14 6.92
N THR A 21 25.81 5.47 7.05
CA THR A 21 24.65 6.39 7.12
C THR A 21 24.16 6.86 5.74
N ALA A 22 24.64 6.26 4.66
CA ALA A 22 24.11 6.45 3.31
C ALA A 22 23.07 5.38 2.96
N THR A 23 22.30 4.90 3.94
CA THR A 23 21.16 4.01 3.65
C THR A 23 19.97 4.86 3.23
N SER A 24 19.87 5.00 1.90
CA SER A 24 18.61 4.85 1.19
C SER A 24 17.52 5.84 1.57
N SER A 25 17.69 7.09 1.16
CA SER A 25 16.52 7.90 0.78
C SER A 25 15.84 7.21 -0.40
N VAL A 26 15.01 6.20 -0.12
CA VAL A 26 14.08 5.66 -1.12
C VAL A 26 13.25 6.86 -1.53
N PRO A 27 13.34 7.32 -2.80
CA PRO A 27 12.44 8.36 -3.25
C PRO A 27 11.03 7.83 -2.97
N ALA A 28 10.22 8.61 -2.24
CA ALA A 28 8.78 8.44 -2.21
C ALA A 28 8.28 8.70 -3.63
N GLN A 29 8.51 7.73 -4.51
CA GLN A 29 7.99 7.71 -5.86
C GLN A 29 6.48 7.73 -5.64
N GLU A 30 5.86 8.86 -5.97
CA GLU A 30 4.40 8.94 -6.01
C GLU A 30 3.97 7.75 -6.86
N ALA A 31 3.37 6.73 -6.24
CA ALA A 31 2.94 5.56 -6.98
C ALA A 31 1.90 6.05 -7.99
N ASP A 32 2.33 6.15 -9.25
CA ASP A 32 1.45 6.40 -10.38
C ASP A 32 0.36 5.34 -10.38
N VAL A 33 -0.77 5.67 -10.99
CA VAL A 33 -1.88 4.72 -11.11
C VAL A 33 -1.39 3.54 -11.94
N PRO A 34 -1.31 2.31 -11.39
CA PRO A 34 -0.76 1.18 -12.11
C PRO A 34 -1.69 0.75 -13.24
N ASP A 35 -1.13 0.20 -14.32
CA ASP A 35 -1.88 -0.15 -15.53
C ASP A 35 -3.03 -1.13 -15.26
N TRP A 36 -2.83 -2.08 -14.32
CA TRP A 36 -3.85 -3.05 -13.93
C TRP A 36 -5.10 -2.40 -13.29
N LEU A 37 -5.00 -1.16 -12.82
CA LEU A 37 -6.13 -0.40 -12.28
C LEU A 37 -6.97 0.28 -13.38
N GLY A 38 -6.45 0.35 -14.62
CA GLY A 38 -7.10 0.89 -15.80
C GLY A 38 -8.26 0.03 -16.33
N GLY A 39 -8.99 0.54 -17.33
CA GLY A 39 -10.13 -0.16 -17.94
C GLY A 39 -11.46 0.02 -17.22
N ARG A 40 -12.48 -0.77 -17.63
CA ARG A 40 -13.86 -0.66 -17.12
C ARG A 40 -13.91 -0.86 -15.61
N ALA A 41 -14.77 -0.11 -14.93
CA ALA A 41 -14.99 -0.28 -13.51
C ALA A 41 -15.67 -1.63 -13.22
N ASP A 42 -15.22 -2.32 -12.17
CA ASP A 42 -15.85 -3.52 -11.61
C ASP A 42 -16.28 -3.26 -10.17
N THR A 43 -17.54 -2.88 -9.99
CA THR A 43 -18.10 -2.50 -8.69
C THR A 43 -18.96 -3.62 -8.07
N VAL A 44 -18.89 -4.84 -8.62
CA VAL A 44 -19.65 -5.97 -8.11
C VAL A 44 -18.91 -6.56 -6.92
N GLU A 45 -19.56 -6.54 -5.75
CA GLU A 45 -19.05 -7.22 -4.56
C GLU A 45 -19.19 -8.73 -4.72
N ARG A 46 -18.15 -9.46 -4.33
CA ARG A 46 -18.09 -10.91 -4.33
C ARG A 46 -17.83 -11.41 -2.93
N THR A 47 -18.61 -12.40 -2.48
CA THR A 47 -18.52 -12.91 -1.12
C THR A 47 -17.11 -13.36 -0.78
N GLU A 48 -16.41 -14.05 -1.68
CA GLU A 48 -15.05 -14.55 -1.48
C GLU A 48 -13.97 -13.46 -1.34
N ARG A 49 -14.31 -12.17 -1.48
CA ARG A 49 -13.38 -11.02 -1.34
C ARG A 49 -13.76 -10.07 -0.21
N CYS A 50 -14.71 -10.45 0.64
CA CYS A 50 -15.25 -9.62 1.72
C CYS A 50 -14.18 -9.01 2.63
N ALA A 51 -13.20 -9.80 3.11
CA ALA A 51 -12.15 -9.34 4.00
C ALA A 51 -11.23 -8.32 3.29
N LEU A 52 -11.00 -8.51 1.99
CA LEU A 52 -10.29 -7.53 1.18
C LEU A 52 -11.07 -6.22 1.06
N TYR A 53 -12.40 -6.28 0.85
CA TYR A 53 -13.24 -5.08 0.82
C TYR A 53 -13.25 -4.35 2.17
N ALA A 54 -13.42 -5.07 3.27
CA ALA A 54 -13.41 -4.51 4.61
C ALA A 54 -12.07 -3.81 4.90
N TRP A 55 -10.95 -4.45 4.56
CA TRP A 55 -9.62 -3.85 4.72
C TRP A 55 -9.46 -2.57 3.89
N PHE A 56 -9.91 -2.58 2.64
CA PHE A 56 -9.81 -1.42 1.75
C PHE A 56 -10.67 -0.24 2.21
N LEU A 57 -11.88 -0.52 2.70
CA LEU A 57 -12.78 0.49 3.25
C LEU A 57 -12.22 1.09 4.53
N ASP A 58 -11.68 0.26 5.45
CA ASP A 58 -11.01 0.76 6.66
C ASP A 58 -9.79 1.65 6.32
N GLU A 59 -8.95 1.23 5.37
CA GLU A 59 -7.80 2.04 4.93
C GLU A 59 -8.25 3.36 4.29
N ALA A 60 -9.39 3.38 3.59
CA ALA A 60 -9.96 4.59 3.01
C ALA A 60 -10.59 5.50 4.06
N ASP A 61 -11.34 4.93 5.01
CA ASP A 61 -12.00 5.65 6.10
C ASP A 61 -10.98 6.30 7.03
N ARG A 62 -9.88 5.62 7.36
CA ARG A 62 -8.75 6.20 8.11
C ARG A 62 -8.16 7.45 7.47
N LYS A 63 -8.31 7.62 6.15
CA LYS A 63 -7.79 8.77 5.38
C LYS A 63 -8.85 9.81 5.03
N THR A 64 -10.12 9.50 5.27
CA THR A 64 -11.27 10.30 4.84
C THR A 64 -12.20 10.63 6.00
N ASP A 65 -11.77 10.45 7.25
CA ASP A 65 -12.59 10.66 8.46
C ASP A 65 -13.90 9.84 8.44
N ASN A 66 -13.83 8.60 7.96
CA ASN A 66 -14.97 7.68 7.78
C ASN A 66 -16.00 8.10 6.72
N GLU A 67 -15.63 8.99 5.80
CA GLU A 67 -16.53 9.41 4.72
C GLU A 67 -16.51 8.42 3.53
N ALA A 68 -15.42 7.69 3.29
CA ALA A 68 -15.31 6.81 2.12
C ALA A 68 -16.31 5.65 2.11
N SER A 69 -16.65 5.08 3.27
CA SER A 69 -17.68 4.05 3.38
C SER A 69 -19.11 4.59 3.32
N ARG A 70 -19.30 5.89 3.58
CA ARG A 70 -20.61 6.58 3.58
C ARG A 70 -20.97 7.18 2.23
N ASP A 71 -19.98 7.61 1.46
CA ASP A 71 -20.14 8.08 0.08
C ASP A 71 -20.22 6.89 -0.87
N GLU A 72 -21.36 6.73 -1.55
CA GLU A 72 -21.62 5.59 -2.45
C GLU A 72 -20.59 5.51 -3.59
N LEU A 73 -20.20 6.65 -4.16
CA LEU A 73 -19.25 6.70 -5.25
C LEU A 73 -17.84 6.35 -4.77
N ALA A 74 -17.44 6.86 -3.60
CA ALA A 74 -16.17 6.52 -2.96
C ALA A 74 -16.12 5.01 -2.66
N ARG A 75 -17.17 4.46 -2.05
CA ARG A 75 -17.29 3.02 -1.76
C ARG A 75 -17.17 2.19 -3.03
N MET A 76 -17.91 2.54 -4.08
CA MET A 76 -17.84 1.84 -5.38
C MET A 76 -16.43 1.89 -5.99
N ARG A 77 -15.72 3.01 -5.87
CA ARG A 77 -14.35 3.14 -6.36
C ARG A 77 -13.38 2.28 -5.57
N VAL A 78 -13.54 2.21 -4.25
CA VAL A 78 -12.75 1.35 -3.37
C VAL A 78 -12.98 -0.13 -3.71
N ILE A 79 -14.24 -0.56 -3.90
CA ILE A 79 -14.58 -1.93 -4.33
C ILE A 79 -13.95 -2.24 -5.69
N ASN A 80 -13.99 -1.30 -6.63
CA ASN A 80 -13.35 -1.45 -7.93
C ASN A 80 -11.83 -1.65 -7.83
N ILE A 81 -11.15 -0.93 -6.93
CA ILE A 81 -9.72 -1.13 -6.69
C ILE A 81 -9.47 -2.53 -6.15
N ALA A 82 -10.23 -2.94 -5.13
CA ALA A 82 -10.09 -4.24 -4.50
C ALA A 82 -10.28 -5.39 -5.50
N ASN A 83 -11.31 -5.29 -6.35
CA ASN A 83 -11.57 -6.27 -7.39
C ASN A 83 -10.43 -6.37 -8.40
N LYS A 84 -9.98 -5.23 -8.93
CA LYS A 84 -8.88 -5.21 -9.89
C LYS A 84 -7.57 -5.71 -9.30
N LEU A 85 -7.32 -5.42 -8.02
CA LEU A 85 -6.14 -5.93 -7.33
C LEU A 85 -6.19 -7.46 -7.21
N ALA A 86 -7.34 -8.01 -6.80
CA ALA A 86 -7.52 -9.45 -6.69
C ALA A 86 -7.37 -10.15 -8.06
N ASP A 87 -7.94 -9.56 -9.12
CA ASP A 87 -7.83 -10.10 -10.48
C ASP A 87 -6.39 -10.03 -10.99
N HIS A 88 -5.70 -8.90 -10.80
CA HIS A 88 -4.29 -8.71 -11.15
C HIS A 88 -3.40 -9.73 -10.44
N HIS A 89 -3.59 -9.89 -9.14
CA HIS A 89 -2.82 -10.84 -8.32
C HIS A 89 -2.95 -12.30 -8.81
N ALA A 90 -4.08 -12.66 -9.41
CA ALA A 90 -4.30 -13.98 -9.98
C ALA A 90 -3.62 -14.21 -11.36
N THR A 91 -3.03 -13.17 -11.95
CA THR A 91 -2.33 -13.28 -13.25
C THR A 91 -0.91 -13.83 -13.08
N ALA A 92 -0.36 -14.38 -14.17
CA ALA A 92 1.05 -14.79 -14.21
C ALA A 92 2.02 -13.60 -14.11
N GLU A 93 1.61 -12.41 -14.56
CA GLU A 93 2.42 -11.19 -14.52
C GLU A 93 2.66 -10.72 -13.08
N ALA A 94 1.71 -10.96 -12.18
CA ALA A 94 1.81 -10.59 -10.77
C ALA A 94 2.56 -11.63 -9.92
N ALA A 95 3.06 -12.74 -10.50
CA ALA A 95 3.65 -13.84 -9.72
C ALA A 95 4.88 -13.41 -8.91
N ASP A 96 5.71 -12.53 -9.46
CA ASP A 96 6.93 -12.03 -8.80
C ASP A 96 6.70 -10.75 -7.98
N GLU A 97 5.51 -10.15 -8.06
CA GLU A 97 5.19 -8.90 -7.37
C GLU A 97 5.04 -9.13 -5.85
N GLN A 98 5.91 -8.50 -5.06
CA GLN A 98 5.94 -8.64 -3.61
C GLN A 98 5.10 -7.58 -2.89
N THR A 99 4.77 -6.49 -3.55
CA THR A 99 4.01 -5.38 -2.97
C THR A 99 3.22 -4.66 -4.03
N TYR A 100 1.94 -4.43 -3.74
CA TYR A 100 1.02 -3.65 -4.56
C TYR A 100 0.84 -2.27 -3.93
N ALA A 101 0.82 -1.22 -4.74
CA ALA A 101 0.52 0.12 -4.28
C ALA A 101 -0.14 0.94 -5.39
N ALA A 102 -1.03 1.85 -5.00
CA ALA A 102 -1.56 2.87 -5.90
C ALA A 102 -1.99 4.11 -5.12
N ARG A 103 -2.11 5.23 -5.83
CA ARG A 103 -2.69 6.47 -5.32
C ARG A 103 -3.87 6.92 -6.19
N LEU A 104 -5.06 6.94 -5.62
CA LEU A 104 -6.24 7.58 -6.21
C LEU A 104 -6.38 9.01 -5.73
N LYS A 105 -6.44 9.93 -6.69
CA LYS A 105 -6.80 11.31 -6.40
C LYS A 105 -8.33 11.46 -6.28
N PHE A 106 -8.77 12.39 -5.43
CA PHE A 106 -10.16 12.81 -5.28
C PHE A 106 -11.12 11.65 -4.98
N LEU A 107 -10.83 10.81 -3.97
CA LEU A 107 -11.71 9.71 -3.60
C LEU A 107 -13.05 10.24 -3.07
N VAL A 108 -12.98 11.18 -2.12
CA VAL A 108 -14.13 11.89 -1.53
C VAL A 108 -13.93 13.39 -1.76
N PHE A 109 -15.01 14.10 -2.12
CA PHE A 109 -15.03 15.55 -2.15
C PHE A 109 -15.75 16.05 -0.89
N GLY A 110 -14.99 16.55 0.09
CA GLY A 110 -15.53 17.06 1.35
C GLY A 110 -14.90 18.39 1.73
N GLU A 111 -15.36 18.95 2.85
CA GLU A 111 -14.65 20.05 3.53
C GLU A 111 -13.62 19.46 4.50
N PRO A 112 -12.41 20.04 4.63
CA PRO A 112 -11.93 21.29 4.03
C PRO A 112 -11.37 21.16 2.60
N GLY A 113 -11.39 19.97 2.00
CA GLY A 113 -10.90 19.74 0.66
C GLY A 113 -11.03 18.27 0.22
N PRO A 114 -10.64 17.95 -1.02
CA PRO A 114 -10.74 16.59 -1.52
C PRO A 114 -9.80 15.65 -0.78
N TYR A 115 -10.32 14.49 -0.40
CA TYR A 115 -9.52 13.42 0.17
C TYR A 115 -8.90 12.57 -0.94
N HIS A 116 -7.62 12.24 -0.77
CA HIS A 116 -6.91 11.31 -1.63
C HIS A 116 -6.77 9.97 -0.94
N PHE A 117 -6.87 8.90 -1.72
CA PHE A 117 -6.66 7.55 -1.22
C PHE A 117 -5.34 7.02 -1.76
N SER A 118 -4.55 6.41 -0.90
CA SER A 118 -3.41 5.61 -1.30
C SER A 118 -3.47 4.30 -0.55
N PHE A 119 -2.88 3.26 -1.09
CA PHE A 119 -2.67 2.03 -0.34
C PHE A 119 -1.33 1.44 -0.72
N ARG A 120 -0.80 0.62 0.19
CA ARG A 120 0.32 -0.28 -0.03
C ARG A 120 -0.01 -1.56 0.71
N ILE A 121 0.04 -2.69 0.02
CA ILE A 121 -0.23 -4.00 0.60
C ILE A 121 0.80 -5.01 0.11
N GLU A 122 1.39 -5.73 1.05
CA GLU A 122 2.32 -6.81 0.74
C GLU A 122 1.56 -8.03 0.20
N ARG A 123 2.20 -8.78 -0.70
CA ARG A 123 1.61 -9.97 -1.31
C ARG A 123 1.06 -10.94 -0.26
N GLN A 124 1.84 -11.23 0.77
CA GLN A 124 1.44 -12.14 1.85
C GLN A 124 0.16 -11.66 2.55
N ARG A 125 0.02 -10.34 2.77
CA ARG A 125 -1.18 -9.78 3.41
C ARG A 125 -2.39 -9.85 2.48
N LEU A 126 -2.20 -9.60 1.19
CA LEU A 126 -3.26 -9.77 0.19
C LEU A 126 -3.75 -11.22 0.14
N GLU A 127 -2.84 -12.19 0.10
CA GLU A 127 -3.17 -13.62 0.12
C GLU A 127 -3.94 -14.00 1.38
N GLN A 128 -3.55 -13.51 2.55
CA GLN A 128 -4.31 -13.71 3.79
C GLN A 128 -5.74 -13.19 3.69
N LEU A 129 -5.93 -11.99 3.13
CA LEU A 129 -7.26 -11.39 2.99
C LEU A 129 -8.12 -12.13 1.96
N LEU A 130 -7.52 -12.65 0.89
CA LEU A 130 -8.22 -13.42 -0.15
C LEU A 130 -8.59 -14.84 0.32
N CYS A 131 -7.91 -15.37 1.33
CA CYS A 131 -8.21 -16.66 1.93
C CYS A 131 -9.04 -16.58 3.22
N ALA A 132 -9.32 -15.37 3.72
CA ALA A 132 -10.07 -15.18 4.96
C ALA A 132 -11.58 -15.38 4.73
N ASP A 133 -12.22 -16.10 5.66
CA ASP A 133 -13.66 -16.25 5.67
C ASP A 133 -14.35 -14.97 6.15
N CYS A 134 -15.49 -14.64 5.55
CA CYS A 134 -16.27 -13.43 5.88
C CYS A 134 -16.94 -13.45 7.26
N ALA A 135 -16.81 -14.56 8.01
CA ALA A 135 -17.57 -14.80 9.21
C ALA A 135 -16.90 -14.26 10.49
N ASP A 136 -15.62 -13.84 10.42
CA ASP A 136 -14.82 -13.56 11.61
C ASP A 136 -14.83 -12.09 12.10
N ASP A 137 -15.41 -11.14 11.35
CA ASP A 137 -15.38 -9.70 11.69
C ASP A 137 -16.76 -9.04 11.78
N ALA A 138 -17.77 -9.71 12.35
CA ALA A 138 -18.97 -9.00 12.84
C ALA A 138 -18.68 -8.45 14.25
N PRO A 139 -18.59 -7.12 14.47
CA PRO A 139 -18.57 -6.60 15.82
C PRO A 139 -19.94 -6.87 16.46
N GLY A 140 -19.96 -7.79 17.42
CA GLY A 140 -21.08 -7.98 18.35
C GLY A 140 -21.20 -6.86 19.37
#